data_AF-A0A2E2DCH5-F1
#
_entry.id   AF-A0A2E2DCH5-F1
#
_cell.length_a   1.000
_cell.length_b   1.000
_cell.length_c   1.000
_cell.angle_alpha   90.00
_cell.angle_beta   90.00
_cell.angle_gamma   90.00
#
_symmetry.space_group_name_H-M   'P 1'
#
loop_
_entity.id
_entity.type
_entity.pdbx_description
1 polymer ?
#
loop_
_entity_poly.entity_id
_entity_poly.type
_entity_poly.pdbx_seq_one_letter_code
_entity_poly.pdbx_strand_id
1 'polypeptide(L)'
;MNRAQKRAQAGEIKRRKRLVSQKQYQHYQTNARRWCVGIKATGRHIGGEFEGEWSFPAHIPQRKQQDIATYATHAPLRWRIIARLVLRYDDGSMETREADAEVGQAQIISELQEAREALMRDLERTANGRYVWDKLYLMECLG
;
A
#
# COMPACT_ATOMS: atom_id res chain seq x y z
N MET A 1 -7.36 -6.44 54.19
CA MET A 1 -7.84 -6.70 52.81
C MET A 1 -7.96 -8.21 52.60
N ASN A 2 -9.16 -8.72 52.34
CA ASN A 2 -9.41 -10.16 52.33
C ASN A 2 -8.94 -10.83 51.02
N ARG A 3 -8.65 -12.15 51.03
CA ARG A 3 -8.10 -12.91 49.88
C ARG A 3 -8.93 -12.76 48.61
N ALA A 4 -10.26 -12.70 48.74
CA ALA A 4 -11.18 -12.50 47.62
C ALA A 4 -11.01 -11.11 46.96
N GLN A 5 -10.84 -10.06 47.76
CA GLN A 5 -10.63 -8.70 47.27
C GLN A 5 -9.28 -8.58 46.52
N LYS A 6 -8.21 -9.22 47.00
CA LYS A 6 -6.91 -9.26 46.30
C LYS A 6 -7.00 -9.96 44.94
N ARG A 7 -7.78 -11.05 44.82
CA ARG A 7 -8.00 -11.75 43.55
C ARG A 7 -8.83 -10.92 42.56
N ALA A 8 -9.87 -10.24 43.03
CA ALA A 8 -10.68 -9.34 42.20
C ALA A 8 -9.84 -8.17 41.65
N GLN A 9 -9.02 -7.53 42.50
CA GLN A 9 -8.12 -6.45 42.08
C GLN A 9 -7.07 -6.92 41.06
N ALA A 10 -6.49 -8.11 41.25
CA ALA A 10 -5.53 -8.68 40.30
C ALA A 10 -6.17 -8.98 38.93
N GLY A 11 -7.43 -9.45 38.92
CA GLY A 11 -8.20 -9.66 37.69
C GLY A 11 -8.51 -8.34 36.97
N GLU A 12 -8.87 -7.30 37.72
CA GLU A 12 -9.15 -5.97 37.19
C GLU A 12 -7.88 -5.32 36.59
N ILE A 13 -6.74 -5.45 37.26
CA ILE A 13 -5.43 -4.97 36.77
C ILE A 13 -5.05 -5.71 35.48
N LYS A 14 -5.21 -7.05 35.41
CA LYS A 14 -4.97 -7.81 34.17
C LYS A 14 -5.88 -7.37 33.04
N ARG A 15 -7.18 -7.14 33.32
CA ARG A 15 -8.15 -6.67 32.33
C ARG A 15 -7.81 -5.26 31.83
N ARG A 16 -7.43 -4.34 32.74
CA ARG A 16 -6.94 -3.00 32.39
C ARG A 16 -5.67 -3.06 31.55
N LYS A 17 -4.68 -3.88 31.90
CA LYS A 17 -3.45 -4.07 31.10
C LYS A 17 -3.75 -4.59 29.69
N ARG A 18 -4.67 -5.55 29.55
CA ARG A 18 -5.12 -6.06 28.24
C ARG A 18 -5.82 -4.98 27.41
N LEU A 19 -6.69 -4.18 28.02
CA LEU A 19 -7.36 -3.06 27.35
C LEU A 19 -6.38 -1.95 26.95
N VAL A 20 -5.39 -1.65 27.80
CA VAL A 20 -4.31 -0.70 27.49
C VAL A 20 -3.48 -1.21 26.32
N SER A 21 -3.09 -2.48 26.32
CA SER A 21 -2.39 -3.12 25.19
C SER A 21 -3.21 -3.07 23.90
N GLN A 22 -4.52 -3.30 23.96
CA GLN A 22 -5.40 -3.23 22.80
C GLN A 22 -5.56 -1.79 22.28
N LYS A 23 -5.69 -0.80 23.18
CA LYS A 23 -5.71 0.62 22.82
C LYS A 23 -4.38 1.08 22.21
N GLN A 24 -3.26 0.65 22.78
CA GLN A 24 -1.92 0.93 22.24
C GLN A 24 -1.74 0.31 20.85
N TYR A 25 -2.22 -0.91 20.66
CA TYR A 25 -2.18 -1.60 19.36
C TYR A 25 -3.06 -0.89 18.31
N GLN A 26 -4.27 -0.48 18.68
CA GLN A 26 -5.15 0.31 17.81
C GLN A 26 -4.54 1.68 17.48
N HIS A 27 -3.91 2.33 18.45
CA HIS A 27 -3.21 3.60 18.25
C HIS A 27 -2.03 3.42 17.28
N TYR A 28 -1.27 2.33 17.43
CA TYR A 28 -0.20 1.96 16.51
C TYR A 28 -0.74 1.74 15.09
N GLN A 29 -1.80 0.93 14.91
CA GLN A 29 -2.41 0.71 13.59
C GLN A 29 -2.93 2.01 12.96
N THR A 30 -3.59 2.85 13.76
CA THR A 30 -4.13 4.14 13.28
C THR A 30 -3.01 5.06 12.82
N ASN A 31 -1.92 5.12 13.57
CA ASN A 31 -0.75 5.89 13.16
C ASN A 31 -0.11 5.26 11.91
N ALA A 32 0.15 3.95 11.90
CA ALA A 32 0.73 3.26 10.74
C ALA A 32 -0.07 3.53 9.45
N ARG A 33 -1.40 3.48 9.49
CA ARG A 33 -2.27 3.83 8.35
C ARG A 33 -2.11 5.28 7.90
N ARG A 34 -2.13 6.23 8.84
CA ARG A 34 -1.92 7.66 8.53
C ARG A 34 -0.59 7.90 7.83
N TRP A 35 0.43 7.19 8.27
CA TRP A 35 1.77 7.25 7.72
C TRP A 35 1.89 6.58 6.35
N CYS A 36 0.96 5.69 5.99
CA CYS A 36 0.92 5.11 4.65
C CYS A 36 0.31 6.07 3.61
N VAL A 37 -0.46 7.09 4.02
CA VAL A 37 -1.12 7.99 3.08
C VAL A 37 -0.08 8.71 2.21
N GLY A 38 -0.22 8.57 0.89
CA GLY A 38 0.64 9.18 -0.12
C GLY A 38 1.94 8.43 -0.39
N ILE A 39 2.22 7.30 0.27
CA ILE A 39 3.32 6.43 -0.17
C ILE A 39 2.99 5.87 -1.54
N LYS A 40 4.02 5.70 -2.36
CA LYS A 40 3.90 5.17 -3.71
C LYS A 40 4.77 3.94 -3.86
N ALA A 41 4.24 2.92 -4.50
CA ALA A 41 4.94 1.69 -4.81
C ALA A 41 4.96 1.47 -6.32
N THR A 42 6.13 1.13 -6.87
CA THR A 42 6.30 0.71 -8.26
C THR A 42 6.94 -0.66 -8.29
N GLY A 43 6.29 -1.65 -8.89
CA GLY A 43 6.83 -3.02 -8.87
C GLY A 43 5.81 -4.06 -9.25
N ARG A 44 6.16 -5.33 -9.03
CA ARG A 44 5.34 -6.50 -9.35
C ARG A 44 5.40 -7.53 -8.24
N HIS A 45 4.41 -8.41 -8.22
CA HIS A 45 4.45 -9.56 -7.32
C HIS A 45 5.17 -10.72 -7.99
N ILE A 46 6.07 -11.37 -7.25
CA ILE A 46 6.74 -12.61 -7.66
C ILE A 46 6.58 -13.60 -6.51
N GLY A 47 5.92 -14.73 -6.77
CA GLY A 47 5.83 -15.83 -5.79
C GLY A 47 5.15 -15.46 -4.46
N GLY A 48 4.26 -14.47 -4.43
CA GLY A 48 3.57 -14.01 -3.22
C GLY A 48 4.27 -12.86 -2.48
N GLU A 49 5.46 -12.45 -2.92
CA GLU A 49 6.17 -11.28 -2.39
C GLU A 49 6.04 -10.10 -3.35
N PHE A 50 5.91 -8.88 -2.81
CA PHE A 50 5.97 -7.66 -3.60
C PHE A 50 7.44 -7.27 -3.78
N GLU A 51 7.93 -7.35 -5.02
CA GLU A 51 9.23 -6.82 -5.39
C GLU A 51 9.03 -5.49 -6.12
N GLY A 52 9.53 -4.41 -5.51
CA GLY A 52 9.34 -3.08 -6.03
C GLY A 52 10.07 -2.00 -5.24
N GLU A 53 10.04 -0.81 -5.82
CA GLU A 53 10.56 0.40 -5.22
C GLU A 53 9.44 1.17 -4.50
N TRP A 54 9.82 1.83 -3.41
CA TRP A 54 8.92 2.65 -2.62
C TRP A 54 9.39 4.10 -2.62
N SER A 55 8.46 5.01 -2.86
CA SER A 55 8.64 6.44 -2.72
C SER A 55 7.80 6.93 -1.55
N PHE A 56 8.44 7.67 -0.65
CA PHE A 56 7.84 8.13 0.60
C PHE A 56 7.66 9.65 0.59
N PRO A 57 6.51 10.17 1.03
CA PRO A 57 6.33 11.59 1.30
C PRO A 57 7.34 12.13 2.33
N ALA A 58 7.67 13.41 2.22
CA ALA A 58 8.65 14.08 3.08
C ALA A 58 8.32 14.04 4.58
N HIS A 59 7.05 13.87 4.96
CA HIS A 59 6.63 13.81 6.35
C HIS A 59 7.01 12.49 7.06
N ILE A 60 7.44 11.48 6.30
CA ILE A 60 7.85 10.17 6.82
C ILE A 60 9.37 10.18 7.06
N PRO A 61 9.87 10.14 8.32
CA PRO A 61 11.30 10.07 8.58
C PRO A 61 11.91 8.81 8.00
N GLN A 62 13.12 8.93 7.46
CA GLN A 62 13.84 7.87 6.78
C GLN A 62 13.93 6.57 7.59
N ARG A 63 14.17 6.68 8.91
CA ARG A 63 14.23 5.53 9.85
C ARG A 63 12.93 4.72 9.96
N LYS A 64 11.81 5.22 9.45
CA LYS A 64 10.49 4.59 9.46
C LYS A 64 10.02 4.10 8.11
N GLN A 65 10.70 4.49 7.03
CA GLN A 65 10.30 4.16 5.66
C GLN A 65 10.18 2.65 5.45
N GLN A 66 11.18 1.87 5.90
CA GLN A 66 11.14 0.42 5.79
C GLN A 66 9.97 -0.20 6.58
N ASP A 67 9.77 0.21 7.84
CA ASP A 67 8.65 -0.27 8.67
C ASP A 67 7.30 -0.02 7.99
N ILE A 68 7.15 1.14 7.35
CA ILE A 68 5.90 1.56 6.68
C ILE A 68 5.68 0.81 5.39
N ALA A 69 6.72 0.63 4.56
CA ALA A 69 6.61 -0.20 3.36
C ALA A 69 6.24 -1.64 3.72
N THR A 70 6.91 -2.24 4.71
CA THR A 70 6.54 -3.58 5.20
C THR A 70 5.10 -3.63 5.70
N TYR A 71 4.66 -2.63 6.47
CA TYR A 71 3.25 -2.56 6.90
C TYR A 71 2.30 -2.47 5.71
N ALA A 72 2.56 -1.58 4.76
CA ALA A 72 1.71 -1.35 3.60
C ALA A 72 1.61 -2.56 2.66
N THR A 73 2.66 -3.39 2.57
CA THR A 73 2.62 -4.64 1.81
C THR A 73 1.59 -5.63 2.36
N HIS A 74 1.36 -5.64 3.68
CA HIS A 74 0.55 -6.66 4.36
C HIS A 74 -0.76 -6.14 4.94
N ALA A 75 -0.96 -4.82 4.98
CA ALA A 75 -2.16 -4.22 5.53
C ALA A 75 -3.20 -3.96 4.43
N PRO A 76 -4.50 -4.21 4.71
CA PRO A 76 -5.56 -3.79 3.80
C PRO A 76 -5.68 -2.27 3.86
N LEU A 77 -5.32 -1.62 2.77
CA LEU A 77 -5.30 -0.17 2.58
C LEU A 77 -6.06 0.18 1.30
N ARG A 78 -6.57 1.41 1.19
CA ARG A 78 -7.11 1.89 -0.08
C ARG A 78 -5.97 2.33 -1.00
N TRP A 79 -6.09 2.03 -2.27
CA TRP A 79 -5.07 2.31 -3.27
C TRP A 79 -5.65 2.99 -4.50
N ARG A 80 -4.89 3.93 -5.07
CA ARG A 80 -5.05 4.38 -6.45
C ARG A 80 -3.99 3.69 -7.29
N ILE A 81 -4.42 3.05 -8.37
CA ILE A 81 -3.53 2.41 -9.34
C ILE A 81 -3.44 3.33 -10.54
N ILE A 82 -2.22 3.60 -11.01
CA ILE A 82 -1.93 4.35 -12.22
C ILE A 82 -1.07 3.44 -13.10
N ALA A 83 -1.62 3.02 -14.23
CA ALA A 83 -0.89 2.35 -15.30
C ALA A 83 -0.29 3.42 -16.23
N ARG A 84 1.00 3.28 -16.56
CA ARG A 84 1.69 4.16 -17.51
C ARG A 84 2.27 3.35 -18.64
N LEU A 85 1.89 3.68 -19.86
CA LEU A 85 2.40 3.10 -21.09
C LEU A 85 3.29 4.14 -21.77
N VAL A 86 4.57 3.81 -21.92
CA VAL A 86 5.55 4.67 -22.62
C VAL A 86 5.68 4.17 -24.05
N LEU A 87 5.41 5.06 -24.99
CA LEU A 87 5.55 4.82 -26.43
C LEU A 87 6.77 5.57 -26.95
N ARG A 88 7.58 4.91 -27.76
CA ARG A 88 8.71 5.51 -28.47
C ARG A 88 8.55 5.26 -29.96
N TYR A 89 8.46 6.34 -30.71
CA TYR A 89 8.26 6.29 -32.16
C TYR A 89 9.59 6.26 -32.91
N ASP A 90 9.53 5.91 -34.20
CA ASP A 90 10.72 5.77 -35.06
C ASP A 90 11.46 7.11 -35.23
N ASP A 91 10.76 8.25 -35.11
CA ASP A 91 11.33 9.60 -35.16
C ASP A 91 12.03 10.02 -33.86
N GLY A 92 12.05 9.15 -32.86
CA GLY A 92 12.64 9.39 -31.54
C GLY A 92 11.72 10.15 -30.58
N SER A 93 10.51 10.55 -31.00
CA SER A 93 9.53 11.15 -30.10
C SER A 93 9.03 10.13 -29.09
N MET A 94 8.67 10.63 -27.90
CA MET A 94 8.13 9.83 -26.81
C MET A 94 6.77 10.36 -26.39
N GLU A 95 5.82 9.45 -26.20
CA GLU A 95 4.49 9.72 -25.67
C GLU A 95 4.26 8.84 -24.43
N THR A 96 3.72 9.42 -23.37
CA THR A 96 3.26 8.66 -22.20
C THR A 96 1.75 8.70 -22.14
N ARG A 97 1.13 7.52 -22.07
CA ARG A 97 -0.31 7.38 -21.82
C ARG A 97 -0.53 6.86 -20.42
N GLU A 98 -1.51 7.42 -19.73
CA GLU A 98 -1.86 7.01 -18.38
C GLU A 98 -3.33 6.63 -18.28
N ALA A 99 -3.61 5.60 -17.49
CA ALA A 99 -4.95 5.24 -17.07
C ALA A 99 -4.90 4.99 -15.56
N ASP A 100 -5.88 5.53 -14.83
CA ASP A 100 -5.93 5.38 -13.39
C ASP A 100 -7.29 4.90 -12.89
N ALA A 101 -7.26 4.17 -11.78
CA ALA A 101 -8.45 3.75 -11.06
C ALA A 101 -8.21 3.80 -9.56
N GLU A 102 -9.21 4.30 -8.83
CA GLU A 102 -9.26 4.16 -7.38
C GLU A 102 -9.92 2.83 -7.01
N VAL A 103 -9.21 2.01 -6.23
CA VAL A 103 -9.76 0.80 -5.63
C VAL A 103 -10.43 1.20 -4.33
N GLY A 104 -11.76 1.36 -4.38
CA GLY A 104 -12.55 1.86 -3.26
C GLY A 104 -12.58 0.94 -2.03
N GLN A 105 -12.24 -0.35 -2.19
CA GLN A 105 -12.13 -1.31 -1.09
C GLN A 105 -10.69 -1.38 -0.56
N ALA A 106 -10.54 -1.56 0.75
CA ALA A 106 -9.23 -1.76 1.36
C ALA A 106 -8.70 -3.16 1.02
N GLN A 107 -7.55 -3.23 0.37
CA GLN A 107 -6.94 -4.44 -0.16
C GLN A 107 -5.43 -4.46 0.14
N ILE A 108 -4.84 -5.66 0.19
CA ILE A 108 -3.39 -5.78 0.22
C ILE A 108 -2.82 -5.55 -1.19
N ILE A 109 -1.59 -5.06 -1.28
CA ILE A 109 -0.99 -4.66 -2.56
C ILE A 109 -0.90 -5.81 -3.59
N SER A 110 -0.89 -7.07 -3.15
CA SER A 110 -0.92 -8.26 -4.03
C SER A 110 -2.26 -8.45 -4.74
N GLU A 111 -3.36 -8.08 -4.10
CA GLU A 111 -4.73 -8.22 -4.64
C GLU A 111 -4.98 -7.22 -5.79
N LEU A 112 -4.16 -6.17 -5.89
CA LEU A 112 -4.26 -5.16 -6.95
C LEU A 112 -3.80 -5.65 -8.33
N GLN A 113 -3.26 -6.88 -8.42
CA GLN A 113 -2.66 -7.41 -9.65
C GLN A 113 -3.66 -7.46 -10.83
N GLU A 114 -4.88 -7.93 -10.60
CA GLU A 114 -5.85 -8.03 -11.68
C GLU A 114 -6.28 -6.64 -12.17
N ALA A 115 -6.52 -5.71 -11.22
CA ALA A 115 -6.91 -4.33 -11.53
C ALA A 115 -5.82 -3.57 -12.31
N ARG A 116 -4.54 -3.71 -11.92
CA ARG A 116 -3.44 -3.07 -12.66
C ARG A 116 -3.32 -3.62 -14.07
N GLU A 117 -3.44 -4.94 -14.25
CA GLU A 117 -3.32 -5.58 -15.56
C GLU A 117 -4.48 -5.16 -16.48
N ALA A 118 -5.70 -5.03 -15.94
CA ALA A 118 -6.83 -4.53 -16.69
C ALA A 118 -6.57 -3.10 -17.23
N LEU A 119 -6.08 -2.19 -16.38
CA LEU A 119 -5.74 -0.83 -16.80
C LEU A 119 -4.67 -0.79 -17.91
N MET A 120 -3.64 -1.64 -17.81
CA MET A 120 -2.60 -1.69 -18.84
C MET A 120 -3.16 -2.24 -20.16
N ARG A 121 -3.96 -3.31 -20.12
CA ARG A 121 -4.60 -3.86 -21.32
C ARG A 121 -5.49 -2.82 -22.01
N ASP A 122 -6.16 -1.97 -21.24
CA ASP A 122 -6.97 -0.88 -21.77
C ASP A 122 -6.12 0.16 -22.50
N LEU A 123 -4.98 0.56 -21.93
CA LEU A 123 -4.03 1.45 -22.59
C LEU A 123 -3.49 0.82 -23.89
N GLU A 124 -3.06 -0.44 -23.83
CA GLU A 124 -2.50 -1.17 -24.96
C GLU A 124 -3.47 -1.31 -26.11
N ARG A 125 -4.76 -1.51 -25.83
CA ARG A 125 -5.80 -1.62 -26.86
C ARG A 125 -5.94 -0.37 -27.73
N THR A 126 -5.54 0.79 -27.20
CA THR A 126 -5.56 2.06 -27.94
C THR A 126 -4.21 2.41 -28.57
N ALA A 127 -3.16 1.65 -28.27
CA ALA A 127 -1.80 1.91 -28.70
C ALA A 127 -1.36 0.94 -29.80
N ASN A 128 -0.44 1.40 -30.65
CA ASN A 128 0.24 0.49 -31.57
C ASN A 128 1.35 -0.23 -30.80
N GLY A 129 1.22 -1.54 -30.63
CA GLY A 129 2.15 -2.39 -29.89
C GLY A 129 3.61 -2.29 -30.35
N ARG A 130 3.86 -1.93 -31.63
CA ARG A 130 5.21 -1.74 -32.17
C ARG A 130 6.01 -0.67 -31.43
N TYR A 131 5.35 0.39 -30.97
CA TYR A 131 6.00 1.52 -30.34
C TYR A 131 6.04 1.42 -28.82
N VAL A 132 5.53 0.33 -28.23
CA VAL A 132 5.56 0.14 -26.78
C VAL A 132 7.00 -0.05 -26.32
N TRP A 133 7.49 0.92 -25.55
CA TRP A 133 8.83 0.94 -25.01
C TRP A 133 8.87 0.42 -23.58
N ASP A 134 7.95 0.87 -22.73
CA ASP A 134 7.91 0.50 -21.31
C ASP A 134 6.50 0.50 -20.73
N LYS A 135 6.30 -0.27 -19.66
CA LYS A 135 5.04 -0.45 -18.94
C LYS A 135 5.29 -0.36 -17.44
N LEU A 136 4.71 0.66 -16.82
CA LEU A 136 4.92 0.93 -15.40
C LEU A 136 3.58 0.93 -14.66
N TYR A 137 3.62 0.44 -13.42
CA TYR A 137 2.51 0.52 -12.48
C TYR A 137 2.94 1.35 -11.29
N LEU A 138 2.15 2.35 -10.95
CA LEU A 138 2.28 3.14 -9.74
C LEU A 138 1.07 2.89 -8.86
N MET A 139 1.31 2.48 -7.62
CA MET A 139 0.26 2.27 -6.62
C MET A 139 0.44 3.30 -5.51
N GLU A 140 -0.49 4.25 -5.40
CA GLU A 140 -0.51 5.28 -4.38
C GLU A 140 -1.48 4.91 -3.27
N CYS A 141 -1.01 4.86 -2.02
CA CYS A 141 -1.86 4.55 -0.88
C CYS A 141 -2.70 5.76 -0.48
N LEU A 142 -4.01 5.57 -0.33
CA LEU A 142 -4.97 6.59 0.08
C LEU A 142 -5.35 6.50 1.57
N GLY A 143 -5.06 5.38 2.24
CA GLY A 143 -5.25 5.18 3.69
C GLY A 143 -6.04 3.94 4.10
#